data_AF-A0A9R1GWJ1-F1
#
_entry.id   AF-A0A9R1GWJ1-F1
#
_cell.length_a   1.000
_cell.length_b   1.000
_cell.length_c   1.000
_cell.angle_alpha   90.00
_cell.angle_beta   90.00
_cell.angle_gamma   90.00
#
_symmetry.space_group_name_H-M   'P 1'
#
loop_
_entity.id
_entity.type
_entity.pdbx_description
1 polymer ?
#
loop_
_entity_poly.entity_id
_entity_poly.type
_entity_poly.pdbx_seq_one_letter_code
_entity_poly.pdbx_strand_id
1 'polypeptide(L)'
;VEGMQVHANEGGVTQTRGGIYWIILPAGYLGSSFWGMVFILSSTHLLATRIAAGCFILALVIVLFVAKNWFLRWLCIGFIIFIAVVWVIQEFTTFHVLKYVILFIGVMNSLFSVYDIYDDTISRRVNSSDAEKFAEICPCPCNGVGWGVIWGFISFIFLCASIYLGLVILS
;
A
#
# COMPACT_ATOMS: atom_id res chain seq x y z
N VAL A 1 -3.41 -17.30 -2.10
CA VAL A 1 -4.06 -16.58 -0.98
C VAL A 1 -5.44 -17.19 -0.80
N GLU A 2 -5.78 -17.65 0.41
CA GLU A 2 -7.07 -18.28 0.71
C GLU A 2 -8.14 -17.27 1.18
N GLY A 3 -7.72 -16.10 1.65
CA GLY A 3 -8.64 -15.01 1.98
C GLY A 3 -7.93 -13.84 2.65
N MET A 4 -8.58 -12.68 2.59
CA MET A 4 -8.12 -11.46 3.26
C MET A 4 -9.25 -10.89 4.11
N GLN A 5 -8.90 -10.34 5.28
CA GLN A 5 -9.81 -9.65 6.17
C GLN A 5 -9.17 -8.36 6.66
N VAL A 6 -9.97 -7.30 6.75
CA VAL A 6 -9.56 -6.01 7.35
C VAL A 6 -10.57 -5.62 8.41
N HIS A 7 -10.09 -5.26 9.60
CA HIS A 7 -10.90 -4.94 10.75
C HIS A 7 -10.95 -3.42 10.98
N ALA A 8 -11.90 -2.97 11.80
CA ALA A 8 -12.11 -1.54 12.07
C ALA A 8 -10.98 -0.90 12.92
N ASN A 9 -10.13 -1.72 13.55
CA ASN A 9 -8.94 -1.29 14.28
C ASN A 9 -7.71 -1.17 13.37
N GLU A 10 -7.91 -0.92 12.07
CA GLU A 10 -6.88 -0.77 11.02
C GLU A 10 -6.05 -2.04 10.74
N GLY A 11 -6.20 -3.09 11.56
CA GLY A 11 -5.52 -4.37 11.37
C GLY A 11 -6.06 -5.18 10.19
N GLY A 12 -5.14 -5.74 9.40
CA GLY A 12 -5.44 -6.67 8.32
C GLY A 12 -4.84 -8.04 8.58
N VAL A 13 -5.49 -9.10 8.10
CA VAL A 13 -4.93 -10.45 8.09
C VAL A 13 -5.14 -11.11 6.74
N THR A 14 -4.05 -11.66 6.19
CA THR A 14 -4.06 -12.42 4.94
C THR A 14 -3.79 -13.89 5.23
N GLN A 15 -4.76 -14.74 4.93
CA GLN A 15 -4.62 -16.19 5.05
C GLN A 15 -3.97 -16.73 3.78
N THR A 16 -2.80 -17.36 3.92
CA THR A 16 -2.06 -17.99 2.82
C THR A 16 -1.86 -19.47 3.13
N ARG A 17 -1.99 -20.32 2.10
CA ARG A 17 -1.68 -21.75 2.19
C ARG A 17 -0.32 -21.99 1.55
N GLY A 18 0.71 -21.97 2.38
CA GLY A 18 2.11 -22.04 1.95
C GLY A 18 2.59 -20.80 1.20
N GLY A 19 3.84 -20.85 0.75
CA GLY A 19 4.51 -19.77 0.03
C GLY A 19 5.87 -19.41 0.64
N ILE A 20 6.56 -18.46 0.00
CA ILE A 20 7.84 -17.96 0.49
C ILE A 20 7.55 -16.84 1.49
N TYR A 21 7.49 -17.18 2.78
CA TYR A 21 7.23 -16.22 3.88
C TYR A 21 8.20 -15.04 3.89
N TRP A 22 9.43 -15.25 3.40
CA TRP A 22 10.43 -14.20 3.23
C TRP A 22 10.00 -13.05 2.31
N ILE A 23 9.06 -13.30 1.39
CA ILE A 23 8.50 -12.28 0.50
C ILE A 23 7.14 -11.81 1.02
N ILE A 24 6.33 -12.73 1.54
CA ILE A 24 4.95 -12.46 1.94
C ILE A 24 4.89 -11.53 3.18
N LEU A 25 5.74 -11.76 4.18
CA LEU A 25 5.75 -10.98 5.42
C LEU A 25 6.15 -9.50 5.19
N PRO A 26 7.23 -9.18 4.45
CA PRO A 26 7.54 -7.77 4.17
C PRO A 26 6.58 -7.13 3.16
N ALA A 27 5.82 -7.91 2.39
CA ALA A 27 4.96 -7.37 1.33
C ALA A 27 3.86 -6.44 1.84
N GLY A 28 3.38 -6.61 3.09
CA GLY A 28 2.42 -5.69 3.69
C GLY A 28 2.99 -4.28 3.82
N TYR A 29 4.12 -4.15 4.52
CA TYR A 29 4.75 -2.87 4.78
C TYR A 29 5.45 -2.28 3.55
N LEU A 30 6.37 -3.04 2.94
CA LEU A 30 7.19 -2.56 1.82
C LEU A 30 6.40 -2.47 0.51
N GLY A 31 5.40 -3.32 0.32
CA GLY A 31 4.53 -3.25 -0.84
C GLY A 31 3.73 -1.95 -0.86
N SER A 32 3.29 -1.48 0.30
CA SER A 32 2.61 -0.19 0.43
C SER A 32 3.53 0.99 0.03
N SER A 33 4.78 1.03 0.50
CA SER A 33 5.75 2.07 0.08
C SER A 33 6.03 2.02 -1.42
N PHE A 34 6.21 0.82 -1.97
CA PHE A 34 6.52 0.62 -3.38
C PHE A 34 5.37 1.09 -4.29
N TRP A 35 4.15 0.63 -4.03
CA TRP A 35 2.98 1.07 -4.79
C TRP A 35 2.66 2.55 -4.56
N GLY A 36 2.94 3.07 -3.36
CA GLY A 36 2.87 4.50 -3.07
C GLY A 36 3.76 5.33 -4.00
N MET A 37 5.04 4.93 -4.14
CA MET A 37 5.97 5.54 -5.09
C MET A 37 5.46 5.45 -6.53
N VAL A 38 4.98 4.28 -6.97
CA VAL A 38 4.45 4.09 -8.33
C VAL A 38 3.27 5.03 -8.59
N PHE A 39 2.35 5.21 -7.64
CA PHE A 39 1.23 6.14 -7.77
C PHE A 39 1.68 7.60 -7.80
N ILE A 40 2.65 8.00 -6.98
CA ILE A 40 3.24 9.35 -7.02
C ILE A 40 3.85 9.62 -8.39
N LEU A 41 4.67 8.70 -8.92
CA LEU A 41 5.32 8.87 -10.23
C LEU A 41 4.32 8.84 -11.39
N SER A 42 3.34 7.95 -11.37
CA SER A 42 2.31 7.88 -12.41
C SER A 42 1.36 9.08 -12.41
N SER A 43 1.28 9.82 -11.30
CA SER A 43 0.52 11.08 -11.25
C SER A 43 1.14 12.20 -12.09
N THR A 44 2.42 12.09 -12.48
CA THR A 44 3.10 13.16 -13.25
C THR A 44 2.46 13.38 -14.62
N HIS A 45 2.16 12.30 -15.35
CA HIS A 45 1.55 12.31 -16.68
C HIS A 45 0.11 11.81 -16.69
N LEU A 46 -0.75 12.44 -17.50
CA LEU A 46 -2.18 12.11 -17.58
C LEU A 46 -2.45 10.67 -18.05
N LEU A 47 -1.71 10.18 -19.05
CA LEU A 47 -1.85 8.81 -19.53
C LEU A 47 -1.43 7.79 -18.46
N ALA A 48 -0.32 8.05 -17.78
CA ALA A 48 0.15 7.20 -16.69
C ALA A 48 -0.84 7.18 -15.53
N THR A 49 -1.45 8.32 -15.18
CA THR A 49 -2.49 8.42 -14.15
C THR A 49 -3.71 7.57 -14.50
N ARG A 50 -4.18 7.61 -15.77
CA ARG A 50 -5.31 6.80 -16.24
C ARG A 50 -5.01 5.31 -16.14
N ILE A 51 -3.81 4.89 -16.57
CA ILE A 51 -3.36 3.50 -16.47
C ILE A 51 -3.29 3.08 -15.00
N ALA A 52 -2.68 3.90 -14.14
CA ALA A 52 -2.57 3.62 -12.71
C ALA A 52 -3.93 3.50 -12.02
N ALA A 53 -4.88 4.40 -12.32
CA ALA A 53 -6.25 4.30 -11.82
C ALA A 53 -6.95 3.03 -12.28
N GLY A 54 -6.76 2.62 -13.55
CA GLY A 54 -7.32 1.38 -14.09
C GLY A 54 -6.73 0.14 -13.42
N CYS A 55 -5.41 0.09 -13.25
CA CYS A 55 -4.73 -0.96 -12.51
C CYS A 55 -5.19 -1.02 -11.05
N PHE A 56 -5.40 0.13 -10.41
CA PHE A 56 -5.86 0.19 -9.03
C PHE A 56 -7.30 -0.30 -8.87
N ILE A 57 -8.22 0.10 -9.76
CA ILE A 57 -9.59 -0.45 -9.80
C ILE A 57 -9.55 -1.96 -10.01
N LEU A 58 -8.74 -2.45 -10.96
CA LEU A 58 -8.61 -3.89 -11.21
C LEU A 58 -8.11 -4.64 -9.97
N ALA A 59 -7.12 -4.10 -9.27
CA ALA A 59 -6.62 -4.65 -8.02
C ALA A 59 -7.72 -4.72 -6.94
N LEU A 60 -8.52 -3.66 -6.78
CA LEU A 60 -9.65 -3.62 -5.85
C LEU A 60 -10.73 -4.65 -6.21
N VAL A 61 -11.01 -4.86 -7.51
CA VAL A 61 -11.94 -5.89 -7.97
C VAL A 61 -11.41 -7.29 -7.63
N ILE A 62 -10.11 -7.55 -7.82
CA ILE A 62 -9.51 -8.83 -7.43
C ILE A 62 -9.64 -9.03 -5.90
N VAL A 63 -9.34 -8.00 -5.10
CA VAL A 63 -9.48 -8.05 -3.64
C VAL A 63 -10.92 -8.31 -3.23
N LEU A 64 -11.91 -7.76 -3.94
CA LEU A 64 -13.34 -7.99 -3.67
C LEU A 64 -13.71 -9.48 -3.69
N PHE A 65 -13.12 -10.26 -4.61
CA PHE A 65 -13.34 -11.71 -4.68
C PHE A 65 -12.59 -12.49 -3.59
N VAL A 66 -11.45 -11.96 -3.12
CA VAL A 66 -10.62 -12.59 -2.07
C VAL A 66 -11.09 -12.20 -0.66
N ALA A 67 -11.82 -11.09 -0.53
CA ALA A 67 -12.30 -10.56 0.73
C ALA A 67 -13.32 -11.49 1.40
N LYS A 68 -13.01 -11.95 2.62
CA LYS A 68 -13.89 -12.82 3.41
C LYS A 68 -14.88 -12.06 4.29
N ASN A 69 -14.56 -10.82 4.66
CA ASN A 69 -15.40 -10.02 5.56
C ASN A 69 -16.18 -8.92 4.82
N TRP A 70 -17.36 -8.59 5.34
CA TRP A 70 -18.25 -7.58 4.75
C TRP A 70 -17.65 -6.18 4.74
N PHE A 71 -16.91 -5.80 5.78
CA PHE A 71 -16.30 -4.49 5.88
C PHE A 71 -15.32 -4.21 4.74
N LEU A 72 -14.39 -5.13 4.47
CA LEU A 72 -13.43 -5.00 3.36
C LEU A 72 -14.14 -4.94 2.00
N ARG A 73 -15.22 -5.70 1.81
CA ARG A 73 -16.00 -5.67 0.57
C ARG A 73 -16.64 -4.30 0.33
N TRP A 74 -17.30 -3.75 1.35
CA TRP A 74 -17.88 -2.41 1.28
C TRP A 74 -16.82 -1.33 1.06
N LEU A 75 -15.67 -1.45 1.72
CA LEU A 75 -14.54 -0.56 1.51
C LEU A 75 -14.04 -0.59 0.05
N CYS A 76 -13.83 -1.79 -0.50
CA CYS A 76 -13.41 -1.97 -1.89
C CYS A 76 -14.43 -1.38 -2.88
N ILE A 77 -15.72 -1.67 -2.70
CA ILE A 77 -16.79 -1.12 -3.54
C ILE A 77 -16.81 0.40 -3.47
N GLY A 78 -16.71 0.97 -2.26
CA GLY A 78 -16.66 2.41 -2.04
C GLY A 78 -15.51 3.07 -2.81
N PHE A 79 -14.30 2.52 -2.71
CA PHE A 79 -13.14 3.03 -3.46
C PHE A 79 -13.27 2.87 -4.97
N ILE A 80 -13.79 1.73 -5.46
CA ILE A 80 -14.02 1.52 -6.90
C ILE A 80 -14.99 2.59 -7.44
N ILE A 81 -16.12 2.79 -6.77
CA ILE A 81 -17.12 3.79 -7.18
C ILE A 81 -16.51 5.19 -7.12
N PHE A 82 -15.80 5.52 -6.05
CA PHE A 82 -15.16 6.82 -5.88
C PHE A 82 -14.19 7.13 -7.02
N ILE A 83 -13.27 6.21 -7.35
CA ILE A 83 -12.30 6.41 -8.43
C ILE A 83 -12.99 6.46 -9.79
N ALA A 84 -14.01 5.62 -10.02
CA ALA A 84 -14.78 5.64 -11.26
C ALA A 84 -15.50 6.98 -11.47
N VAL A 85 -16.13 7.53 -10.43
CA VAL A 85 -16.79 8.84 -10.48
C VAL A 85 -15.77 9.95 -10.78
N VAL A 86 -14.64 9.96 -10.08
CA VAL A 86 -13.56 10.94 -10.33
C VAL A 86 -13.01 10.83 -11.75
N TRP A 87 -12.86 9.62 -12.27
CA TRP A 87 -12.42 9.40 -13.65
C TRP A 87 -13.43 9.98 -14.64
N VAL A 88 -14.72 9.66 -14.48
CA VAL A 88 -15.79 10.18 -15.33
C VAL A 88 -15.80 11.70 -15.30
N ILE A 89 -15.74 12.33 -14.12
CA ILE A 89 -15.68 13.79 -13.98
C ILE A 89 -14.48 14.36 -14.73
N GLN A 90 -13.31 13.72 -14.65
CA GLN A 90 -12.13 14.16 -15.39
C GLN A 90 -12.33 14.09 -16.92
N GLU A 91 -13.08 13.12 -17.44
CA GLU A 91 -13.31 13.05 -18.90
C GLU A 91 -14.30 14.12 -19.37
N PHE A 92 -15.24 14.53 -18.52
CA PHE A 92 -16.22 15.57 -18.82
C PHE A 92 -15.74 17.00 -18.50
N THR A 93 -14.61 17.15 -17.81
CA THR A 93 -14.14 18.45 -17.31
C THR A 93 -12.71 18.71 -17.77
N THR A 94 -12.34 19.96 -17.99
CA THR A 94 -10.94 20.35 -18.28
C THR A 94 -10.01 20.23 -17.06
N PHE A 95 -10.57 20.02 -15.86
CA PHE A 95 -9.82 19.84 -14.63
C PHE A 95 -9.33 18.40 -14.46
N HIS A 96 -8.02 18.23 -14.33
CA HIS A 96 -7.34 16.94 -14.19
C HIS A 96 -7.41 16.40 -12.74
N VAL A 97 -8.63 16.18 -12.22
CA VAL A 97 -8.86 15.81 -10.81
C VAL A 97 -8.29 14.43 -10.47
N LEU A 98 -8.31 13.48 -11.41
CA LEU A 98 -7.80 12.11 -11.18
C LEU A 98 -6.32 12.11 -10.80
N LYS A 99 -5.53 13.02 -11.39
CA LYS A 99 -4.10 13.19 -11.08
C LYS A 99 -3.90 13.49 -9.60
N TYR A 100 -4.66 14.43 -9.04
CA TYR A 100 -4.54 14.80 -7.63
C TYR A 100 -5.03 13.69 -6.70
N VAL A 101 -6.08 12.96 -7.09
CA VAL A 101 -6.58 11.82 -6.31
C VAL A 101 -5.57 10.67 -6.28
N ILE A 102 -4.98 10.29 -7.42
CA ILE A 102 -3.94 9.24 -7.46
C ILE A 102 -2.67 9.68 -6.73
N LEU A 103 -2.26 10.95 -6.87
CA LEU A 103 -1.15 11.50 -6.11
C LEU A 103 -1.43 11.41 -4.59
N PHE A 104 -2.62 11.82 -4.16
CA PHE A 104 -3.02 11.75 -2.75
C PHE A 104 -2.99 10.31 -2.24
N ILE A 105 -3.56 9.35 -2.98
CA ILE A 105 -3.50 7.93 -2.62
C ILE A 105 -2.05 7.47 -2.50
N GLY A 106 -1.18 7.81 -3.45
CA GLY A 106 0.23 7.41 -3.41
C GLY A 106 1.01 7.98 -2.22
N VAL A 107 0.79 9.27 -1.91
CA VAL A 107 1.38 9.93 -0.74
C VAL A 107 0.89 9.29 0.55
N MET A 108 -0.42 9.08 0.68
CA MET A 108 -1.00 8.45 1.86
C MET A 108 -0.48 7.03 2.05
N ASN A 109 -0.37 6.23 0.98
CA ASN A 109 0.15 4.86 1.06
C ASN A 109 1.60 4.85 1.58
N SER A 110 2.42 5.77 1.08
CA SER A 110 3.83 5.88 1.48
C SER A 110 3.98 6.34 2.94
N LEU A 111 3.20 7.35 3.37
CA LEU A 111 3.22 7.85 4.74
C LEU A 111 2.68 6.82 5.74
N PHE A 112 1.55 6.17 5.40
CA PHE A 112 0.98 5.13 6.24
C PHE A 112 1.90 3.92 6.36
N SER A 113 2.62 3.53 5.30
CA SER A 113 3.62 2.46 5.41
C SER A 113 4.69 2.78 6.47
N VAL A 114 5.24 4.00 6.46
CA VAL A 114 6.24 4.41 7.47
C VAL A 114 5.64 4.43 8.87
N TYR A 115 4.43 4.96 9.00
CA TYR A 115 3.71 5.01 10.27
C TYR A 115 3.40 3.61 10.82
N ASP A 116 2.91 2.70 9.97
CA ASP A 116 2.52 1.34 10.34
C ASP A 116 3.74 0.52 10.79
N ILE A 117 4.87 0.64 10.07
CA ILE A 117 6.15 0.05 10.51
C ILE A 117 6.54 0.60 11.89
N TYR A 118 6.49 1.92 12.08
CA TYR A 118 6.87 2.54 13.35
C TYR A 118 5.93 2.08 14.49
N ASP A 119 4.62 2.10 14.26
CA ASP A 119 3.64 1.80 15.30
C ASP A 119 3.66 0.31 15.69
N ASP A 120 3.77 -0.60 14.71
CA ASP A 120 3.78 -2.04 14.98
C ASP A 120 5.10 -2.54 15.57
N THR A 121 6.23 -2.02 15.08
CA THR A 121 7.55 -2.58 15.42
C THR A 121 8.26 -1.84 16.55
N ILE A 122 8.01 -0.53 16.73
CA ILE A 122 8.74 0.30 17.71
C ILE A 122 7.83 0.72 18.86
N SER A 123 6.64 1.25 18.55
CA SER A 123 5.71 1.84 19.53
C SER A 123 4.97 0.77 20.34
N ARG A 124 4.16 -0.06 19.67
CA ARG A 124 3.28 -1.05 20.32
C ARG A 124 3.95 -2.40 20.54
N ARG A 125 5.01 -2.71 19.78
CA ARG A 125 5.71 -4.01 19.80
C ARG A 125 4.72 -5.17 19.76
N VAL A 126 3.96 -5.22 18.68
CA VAL A 126 2.92 -6.23 18.53
C VAL A 126 3.60 -7.57 18.29
N ASN A 127 3.52 -8.47 19.29
CA ASN A 127 4.23 -9.76 19.24
C ASN A 127 3.77 -10.70 18.10
N SER A 128 2.69 -10.35 17.41
CA SER A 128 2.14 -11.08 16.26
C SER A 128 2.37 -10.38 14.91
N SER A 129 3.12 -9.27 14.91
CA SER A 129 3.44 -8.49 13.70
C SER A 129 4.24 -9.31 12.69
N ASP A 130 4.18 -8.92 11.42
CA ASP A 130 4.91 -9.62 10.36
C ASP A 130 6.43 -9.52 10.55
N ALA A 131 6.92 -8.48 11.22
CA ALA A 131 8.34 -8.32 11.56
C ALA A 131 8.81 -9.33 12.61
N GLU A 132 8.00 -9.65 13.61
CA GLU A 132 8.33 -10.69 14.60
C GLU A 132 8.26 -12.09 14.01
N LYS A 133 7.22 -12.38 13.22
CA LYS A 133 7.16 -13.66 12.48
C LYS A 133 8.34 -13.84 11.53
N PHE A 134 8.83 -12.75 10.94
CA PHE A 134 10.00 -12.79 10.09
C PHE A 134 11.28 -13.07 10.90
N ALA A 135 11.38 -12.49 12.10
CA ALA A 135 12.48 -12.77 13.03
C ALA A 135 12.52 -14.25 13.46
N GLU A 136 11.37 -14.89 13.69
CA GLU A 136 11.30 -16.32 14.05
C GLU A 136 11.78 -17.25 12.93
N ILE A 137 11.57 -16.86 11.67
CA ILE A 137 11.96 -17.66 10.50
C ILE A 137 13.43 -17.41 10.13
N CYS A 138 13.98 -16.25 10.48
CA CYS A 138 15.33 -15.87 10.12
C CYS A 138 16.37 -16.46 11.09
N PRO A 139 17.45 -17.10 10.61
CA PRO A 139 18.50 -17.66 11.46
C PRO A 139 19.41 -16.60 12.13
N CYS A 140 19.13 -15.30 11.99
CA CYS A 140 19.90 -14.24 12.64
C CYS A 140 19.31 -13.86 14.02
N PRO A 141 20.13 -13.43 14.99
CA PRO A 141 19.69 -13.01 16.32
C PRO A 141 19.03 -11.62 16.31
N CYS A 142 18.23 -11.32 15.28
CA CYS A 142 17.61 -10.04 15.05
C CYS A 142 16.19 -10.08 15.60
N ASN A 143 15.87 -9.25 16.60
CA ASN A 143 14.50 -9.12 17.12
C ASN A 143 13.58 -8.45 16.07
N GLY A 144 12.25 -8.59 16.18
CA GLY A 144 11.29 -7.97 15.24
C GLY A 144 11.48 -6.46 15.05
N VAL A 145 11.95 -5.77 16.11
CA VAL A 145 12.35 -4.35 16.06
C VAL A 145 13.45 -4.08 15.03
N GLY A 146 14.45 -4.96 14.92
CA GLY A 146 15.57 -4.80 13.98
C GLY A 146 15.11 -4.87 12.53
N TRP A 147 14.22 -5.81 12.22
CA TRP A 147 13.59 -5.90 10.89
C TRP A 147 12.67 -4.73 10.61
N GLY A 148 11.90 -4.28 11.62
CA GLY A 148 11.11 -3.06 11.53
C GLY A 148 11.94 -1.83 11.18
N VAL A 149 13.09 -1.63 11.81
CA VAL A 149 14.01 -0.52 11.49
C VAL A 149 14.52 -0.63 10.05
N ILE A 150 14.96 -1.81 9.61
CA ILE A 150 15.45 -2.02 8.23
C ILE A 150 14.35 -1.70 7.21
N TRP A 151 13.14 -2.23 7.42
CA TRP A 151 12.01 -1.98 6.52
C TRP A 151 11.56 -0.52 6.56
N GLY A 152 11.63 0.13 7.73
CA GLY A 152 11.37 1.55 7.90
C GLY A 152 12.35 2.40 7.07
N PHE A 153 13.64 2.09 7.10
CA PHE A 153 14.64 2.75 6.25
C PHE A 153 14.35 2.56 4.75
N ILE A 154 13.98 1.34 4.33
CA ILE A 154 13.62 1.07 2.92
C ILE A 154 12.37 1.87 2.52
N SER A 155 11.34 1.90 3.38
CA SER A 155 10.12 2.67 3.15
C SER A 155 10.41 4.17 3.03
N PHE A 156 11.29 4.69 3.88
CA PHE A 156 11.74 6.08 3.82
C PHE A 156 12.53 6.40 2.55
N ILE A 157 13.41 5.49 2.09
CA ILE A 157 14.12 5.62 0.81
C ILE A 157 13.12 5.69 -0.35
N PHE A 158 12.09 4.84 -0.37
CA PHE A 158 11.04 4.89 -1.39
C PHE A 158 10.31 6.22 -1.38
N LEU A 159 9.98 6.76 -0.20
CA LEU A 159 9.34 8.07 -0.08
C LEU A 159 10.25 9.18 -0.63
N CYS A 160 11.51 9.26 -0.19
CA CYS A 160 12.46 10.26 -0.67
C CYS A 160 12.71 10.14 -2.18
N ALA A 161 12.88 8.92 -2.69
CA ALA A 161 13.05 8.66 -4.11
C ALA A 161 11.82 9.08 -4.92
N SER A 162 10.61 8.79 -4.43
CA SER A 162 9.36 9.19 -5.08
C SER A 162 9.23 10.71 -5.21
N ILE A 163 9.59 11.45 -4.17
CA ILE A 163 9.57 12.92 -4.16
C ILE A 163 10.63 13.46 -5.11
N TYR A 164 11.87 12.97 -5.00
CA TYR A 164 12.98 13.42 -5.84
C TYR A 164 12.70 13.18 -7.33
N LEU A 165 12.35 11.95 -7.70
CA LEU A 165 12.03 11.61 -9.09
C LEU A 165 10.78 12.35 -9.58
N GLY A 166 9.75 12.49 -8.73
CA GLY A 166 8.56 13.28 -9.05
C GLY A 166 8.89 14.73 -9.37
N LEU A 167 9.76 15.37 -8.58
CA LEU A 167 10.23 16.74 -8.80
C LEU A 167 11.07 16.85 -10.08
N VAL A 168 11.98 15.89 -10.34
CA VAL A 168 12.81 15.88 -11.56
C VAL A 168 11.97 15.70 -12.82
N ILE A 169 10.87 14.94 -12.77
CA ILE A 169 9.97 14.78 -13.93
C ILE A 169 9.13 16.05 -14.16
N LEU A 170 8.89 16.84 -13.11
CA LEU A 170 8.10 18.07 -13.16
C LEU A 170 8.92 19.32 -13.55
N SER A 171 10.24 19.30 -13.33
CA SER A 171 11.17 20.38 -13.71
C SER A 171 11.48 20.39 -15.20
#